data_AF-A0A6J1FJA7-F1
#
_entry.id   AF-A0A6J1FJA7-F1
#
_cell.length_a   1.000
_cell.length_b   1.000
_cell.length_c   1.000
_cell.angle_alpha   90.00
_cell.angle_beta   90.00
_cell.angle_gamma   90.00
#
_symmetry.space_group_name_H-M   'P 1'
#
loop_
_entity.id
_entity.type
_entity.pdbx_description
1 polymer ?
#
loop_
_entity_poly.entity_id
_entity_poly.type
_entity_poly.pdbx_seq_one_letter_code
_entity_poly.pdbx_strand_id
1 'polypeptide(L)'
;MGKSFRFQVTKPGSVSKIIIALKARKLIRHDVVAFLASVAKVRRVDKDVSVVPVVNEFLDVFLDEMPGLPPEREVNLDIELEPGMTLNSKAPYRMAPTELKELKLQLQELLNQGFIRPSVSPWGARVVCEEEGRYTPFLY
;
A
#
# COMPACT_ATOMS: atom_id res chain seq x y z
N MET A 1 8.63 -38.18 -33.22
CA MET A 1 9.45 -38.41 -32.01
C MET A 1 9.89 -37.06 -31.45
N GLY A 2 9.19 -36.56 -30.42
CA GLY A 2 9.52 -35.27 -29.80
C GLY A 2 10.68 -35.42 -28.81
N LYS A 3 11.71 -34.58 -28.93
CA LYS A 3 12.82 -34.54 -27.96
C LYS A 3 12.28 -34.01 -26.63
N SER A 4 12.31 -34.82 -25.57
CA SER A 4 11.95 -34.37 -24.23
C SER A 4 13.16 -33.74 -23.55
N PHE A 5 12.97 -32.54 -23.01
CA PHE A 5 14.00 -31.85 -22.24
C PHE A 5 13.61 -31.90 -20.76
N ARG A 6 14.54 -32.32 -19.90
CA ARG A 6 14.34 -32.40 -18.46
C ARG A 6 15.10 -31.26 -17.79
N PHE A 7 14.38 -30.27 -17.29
CA PHE A 7 14.96 -29.16 -16.55
C PHE A 7 15.05 -29.53 -15.07
N GLN A 8 16.25 -29.49 -14.49
CA GLN A 8 16.44 -29.56 -13.03
C GLN A 8 16.62 -28.14 -12.49
N VAL A 9 15.61 -27.63 -11.80
CA VAL A 9 15.65 -26.33 -11.13
C VAL A 9 16.14 -26.53 -9.71
N THR A 10 17.30 -25.99 -9.36
CA THR A 10 17.82 -25.98 -7.99
C THR A 10 17.39 -24.69 -7.27
N LYS A 11 16.77 -24.82 -6.09
CA LYS A 11 16.24 -23.69 -5.29
C LYS A 11 17.37 -22.77 -4.75
N PRO A 12 17.13 -21.46 -4.61
CA PRO A 12 18.17 -20.44 -4.36
C PRO A 12 18.71 -20.35 -2.92
N GLY A 13 18.49 -21.37 -2.08
CA GLY A 13 19.07 -21.45 -0.72
C GLY A 13 20.22 -22.46 -0.60
N SER A 14 20.55 -23.18 -1.68
CA SER A 14 21.63 -24.15 -1.72
C SER A 14 22.85 -23.48 -2.33
N VAL A 15 23.96 -23.49 -1.60
CA VAL A 15 25.30 -23.06 -2.02
C VAL A 15 25.49 -23.34 -3.51
N SER A 16 25.72 -22.30 -4.30
CA SER A 16 25.86 -22.36 -5.76
C SER A 16 26.64 -23.60 -6.17
N LYS A 17 25.98 -24.56 -6.83
CA LYS A 17 26.66 -25.78 -7.30
C LYS A 17 27.61 -25.37 -8.42
N ILE A 18 28.86 -25.09 -8.06
CA ILE A 18 29.96 -24.87 -9.01
C ILE A 18 30.15 -26.18 -9.77
N ILE A 19 29.72 -26.21 -11.04
CA ILE A 19 30.02 -27.32 -11.92
C ILE A 19 31.48 -27.15 -12.36
N ILE A 20 32.35 -28.07 -11.94
CA ILE A 20 33.75 -28.11 -12.38
C ILE A 20 33.79 -28.17 -13.91
N ALA A 21 34.59 -27.30 -14.53
CA ALA A 21 34.70 -27.14 -15.98
C ALA A 21 34.99 -28.48 -16.72
N LEU A 22 35.70 -29.40 -16.09
CA LEU A 22 35.99 -30.74 -16.63
C LEU A 22 34.72 -31.57 -16.85
N LYS A 23 33.72 -31.46 -15.96
CA LYS A 23 32.45 -32.19 -16.06
C LYS A 23 31.56 -31.59 -17.15
N ALA A 24 31.52 -30.27 -17.25
CA ALA A 24 30.84 -29.57 -18.35
C ALA A 24 31.47 -29.95 -19.71
N ARG A 25 32.81 -29.96 -19.79
CA ARG A 25 33.54 -30.36 -21.01
C ARG A 25 33.26 -31.79 -21.43
N LYS A 26 33.10 -32.73 -20.49
CA LYS A 26 32.73 -34.14 -20.80
C LYS A 26 31.32 -34.23 -21.40
N LEU A 27 30.38 -33.43 -20.92
CA LEU A 27 29.00 -33.43 -21.41
C LEU A 27 28.86 -32.77 -22.78
N ILE A 28 29.60 -31.70 -23.04
CA ILE A 28 29.58 -30.99 -24.35
C ILE A 28 30.22 -31.84 -25.47
N ARG A 29 31.16 -32.74 -25.13
CA ARG A 29 31.83 -33.62 -26.11
C ARG A 29 30.93 -34.65 -26.79
N HIS A 30 29.70 -34.84 -26.31
CA HIS A 30 28.74 -35.79 -26.89
C HIS A 30 27.75 -35.13 -27.87
N ASP A 31 28.13 -34.01 -28.50
CA ASP A 31 27.31 -33.24 -29.46
C ASP A 31 25.98 -32.71 -28.87
N VAL A 32 25.99 -32.46 -27.56
CA VAL A 32 24.84 -31.92 -26.82
C VAL A 32 25.02 -30.42 -26.63
N VAL A 33 24.07 -29.64 -27.15
CA VAL A 33 24.01 -28.18 -26.95
C VAL A 33 23.65 -27.88 -25.49
N ALA A 34 24.49 -27.13 -24.79
CA ALA A 34 24.26 -26.69 -23.42
C ALA A 34 23.95 -25.19 -23.37
N PHE A 35 22.96 -24.80 -22.57
CA PHE A 35 22.60 -23.41 -22.33
C PHE A 35 22.88 -23.04 -20.87
N LEU A 36 23.52 -21.89 -20.65
CA LEU A 36 23.66 -21.29 -19.34
C LEU A 36 22.53 -20.27 -19.15
N ALA A 37 21.58 -20.58 -18.28
CA ALA A 37 20.55 -19.63 -17.86
C ALA A 37 20.86 -19.17 -16.43
N SER A 38 21.06 -17.87 -16.26
CA SER A 38 21.12 -17.23 -14.95
C SER A 38 19.80 -16.50 -14.70
N VAL A 39 19.23 -16.68 -13.51
CA VAL A 39 18.04 -15.93 -13.08
C VAL A 39 18.53 -14.88 -12.09
N ALA A 40 18.59 -13.63 -12.54
CA ALA A 40 18.83 -12.51 -11.64
C ALA A 40 17.51 -12.14 -10.96
N LYS A 41 17.47 -12.20 -9.62
CA LYS A 41 16.35 -11.63 -8.86
C LYS A 41 16.43 -10.11 -9.02
N VAL A 42 15.61 -9.56 -9.92
CA VAL A 42 15.42 -8.12 -10.01
C VAL A 42 14.84 -7.69 -8.67
N ARG A 43 15.65 -7.00 -7.87
CA ARG A 43 15.13 -6.28 -6.71
C ARG A 43 14.14 -5.29 -7.30
N ARG A 44 12.87 -5.40 -6.93
CA ARG A 44 11.96 -4.27 -7.10
C ARG A 44 12.55 -3.18 -6.24
N VAL A 45 13.30 -2.28 -6.87
CA VAL A 45 13.51 -0.96 -6.29
C VAL A 45 12.09 -0.40 -6.27
N ASP A 46 11.61 -0.02 -5.10
CA ASP A 46 10.38 0.75 -5.01
C ASP A 46 10.56 1.92 -5.97
N LYS A 47 9.85 1.85 -7.10
CA LYS A 47 10.02 2.84 -8.14
C LYS A 47 9.43 4.09 -7.55
N ASP A 48 10.30 5.08 -7.33
CA ASP A 48 9.87 6.43 -7.00
C ASP A 48 8.77 6.82 -8.00
N VAL A 49 7.65 7.31 -7.47
CA VAL A 49 6.46 7.62 -8.27
C VAL A 49 6.78 8.75 -9.26
N SER A 50 7.84 9.51 -8.98
CA SER A 50 8.50 10.47 -9.88
C SER A 50 8.92 9.88 -11.24
N VAL A 51 9.01 8.56 -11.40
CA VAL A 51 9.33 7.94 -12.70
C VAL A 51 8.16 8.06 -13.69
N VAL A 52 6.94 8.34 -13.20
CA VAL A 52 5.77 8.60 -14.05
C VAL A 52 5.79 10.07 -14.49
N PRO A 53 5.89 10.38 -15.80
CA PRO A 53 6.02 11.76 -16.28
C PRO A 53 4.92 12.69 -15.77
N VAL A 54 3.67 12.19 -15.72
CA VAL A 54 2.53 12.95 -15.21
C VAL A 54 2.66 13.26 -13.72
N VAL A 55 3.23 12.37 -12.91
CA VAL A 55 3.40 12.64 -11.47
C VAL A 55 4.49 13.69 -11.24
N ASN A 56 5.56 13.66 -12.04
CA ASN A 56 6.58 14.71 -12.02
C ASN A 56 6.05 16.09 -12.39
N GLU A 57 5.04 16.17 -13.24
CA GLU A 57 4.39 17.44 -13.61
C GLU A 57 3.52 18.02 -12.48
N PHE A 58 3.08 17.18 -11.52
CA PHE A 58 2.16 17.55 -10.44
C PHE A 58 2.66 17.09 -9.05
N LEU A 59 3.95 17.25 -8.77
CA LEU A 59 4.55 16.85 -7.48
C LEU A 59 3.95 17.62 -6.28
N ASP A 60 3.42 18.81 -6.53
CA ASP A 60 2.70 19.64 -5.55
C ASP A 60 1.32 19.06 -5.17
N VAL A 61 0.75 18.20 -6.02
CA VAL A 61 -0.51 17.47 -5.75
C VAL A 61 -0.26 16.15 -5.05
N PHE A 62 0.86 15.49 -5.37
CA PHE A 62 1.25 14.17 -4.83
C PHE A 62 2.28 14.29 -3.70
N LEU A 63 2.01 15.14 -2.72
CA LEU A 63 2.85 15.29 -1.54
C LEU A 63 2.70 14.07 -0.62
N ASP A 64 3.79 13.69 0.06
CA ASP A 64 3.78 12.63 1.07
C ASP A 64 2.89 12.99 2.28
N GLU A 65 2.72 14.29 2.53
CA GLU A 65 1.86 14.85 3.57
C GLU A 65 0.82 15.78 2.94
N MET A 66 -0.41 15.76 3.46
CA MET A 66 -1.51 16.56 2.91
C MET A 66 -1.28 18.06 3.19
N PRO A 67 -1.41 18.97 2.20
CA PRO A 67 -1.03 20.39 2.32
C PRO A 67 -1.93 21.25 3.23
N GLY A 68 -2.68 20.63 4.14
CA GLY A 68 -3.67 21.29 4.99
C GLY A 68 -5.05 21.41 4.33
N LEU A 69 -5.92 22.24 4.93
CA LEU A 69 -7.24 22.50 4.38
C LEU A 69 -7.14 23.14 2.99
N PRO A 70 -8.05 22.78 2.05
CA PRO A 70 -8.09 23.44 0.75
C PRO A 70 -8.35 24.95 0.93
N PRO A 71 -7.84 25.79 0.02
CA PRO A 71 -8.13 27.22 0.01
C PRO A 71 -9.63 27.49 0.07
N GLU A 72 -9.99 28.65 0.64
CA GLU A 72 -11.38 29.10 0.63
C GLU A 72 -11.87 29.18 -0.81
N ARG A 73 -12.91 28.40 -1.10
CA ARG A 73 -13.53 28.36 -2.43
C ARG A 73 -14.75 29.28 -2.43
N GLU A 74 -15.04 29.87 -3.58
CA GLU A 74 -16.19 30.78 -3.77
C GLU A 74 -17.54 30.06 -3.59
N VAL A 75 -17.57 28.74 -3.70
CA VAL A 75 -18.78 27.91 -3.57
C VAL A 75 -18.85 27.26 -2.19
N ASN A 76 -19.87 27.58 -1.41
CA ASN A 76 -20.16 26.86 -0.18
C ASN A 76 -20.74 25.48 -0.48
N LEU A 77 -20.32 24.45 0.26
CA LEU A 77 -21.01 23.16 0.26
C LEU A 77 -22.09 23.24 1.32
N ASP A 78 -23.33 23.40 0.88
CA ASP A 78 -24.48 23.32 1.75
C ASP A 78 -25.03 21.89 1.75
N ILE A 79 -25.21 21.32 2.94
CA ILE A 79 -25.88 20.03 3.11
C ILE A 79 -27.36 20.33 3.30
N GLU A 80 -28.14 20.20 2.24
CA GLU A 80 -29.59 20.33 2.31
C GLU A 80 -30.18 19.17 3.12
N LEU A 81 -31.04 19.50 4.08
CA LEU A 81 -31.70 18.52 4.94
C LEU A 81 -33.14 18.33 4.48
N GLU A 82 -33.56 17.07 4.38
CA GLU A 82 -34.96 16.74 4.15
C GLU A 82 -35.84 17.30 5.27
N PRO A 83 -36.97 17.97 4.96
CA PRO A 83 -37.89 18.50 5.96
C PRO A 83 -38.39 17.39 6.90
N GLY A 84 -38.21 17.59 8.22
CA GLY A 84 -38.61 16.61 9.24
C GLY A 84 -37.51 15.65 9.69
N MET A 85 -36.28 15.81 9.20
CA MET A 85 -35.13 15.07 9.71
C MET A 85 -34.85 15.41 11.18
N THR A 86 -34.98 14.42 12.06
CA THR A 86 -34.64 14.55 13.48
C THR A 86 -33.13 14.43 13.69
N LEU A 87 -32.57 15.30 14.55
CA LEU A 87 -31.18 15.28 14.99
C LEU A 87 -30.78 13.91 15.55
N ASN A 88 -29.88 13.21 14.87
CA ASN A 88 -29.46 11.86 15.24
C ASN A 88 -28.15 11.86 16.05
N SER A 89 -28.17 12.41 17.26
CA SER A 89 -27.03 12.31 18.18
C SER A 89 -27.04 10.94 18.88
N LYS A 90 -26.08 10.07 18.53
CA LYS A 90 -25.92 8.76 19.17
C LYS A 90 -24.73 8.78 20.12
N ALA A 91 -24.87 8.12 21.28
CA ALA A 91 -23.76 7.92 22.19
C ALA A 91 -22.55 7.27 21.48
N PRO A 92 -21.30 7.66 21.84
CA PRO A 92 -20.08 7.04 21.32
C PRO A 92 -20.03 5.53 21.59
N TYR A 93 -19.27 4.81 20.76
CA TYR A 93 -19.05 3.37 20.97
C TYR A 93 -18.15 3.11 22.18
N ARG A 94 -18.31 1.94 22.81
CA ARG A 94 -17.39 1.51 23.87
C ARG A 94 -16.09 1.03 23.24
N MET A 95 -15.02 1.80 23.41
CA MET A 95 -13.69 1.49 22.93
C MET A 95 -12.78 1.03 24.08
N ALA A 96 -11.82 0.17 23.78
CA ALA A 96 -10.78 -0.22 24.73
C ALA A 96 -9.87 0.99 25.06
N PRO A 97 -9.16 0.98 26.21
CA PRO A 97 -8.24 2.07 26.56
C PRO A 97 -7.17 2.36 25.49
N THR A 98 -6.70 1.33 24.79
CA THR A 98 -5.72 1.46 23.69
C THR A 98 -6.32 2.17 22.48
N GLU A 99 -7.52 1.79 22.06
CA GLU A 99 -8.25 2.42 20.94
C GLU A 99 -8.57 3.90 21.23
N LEU A 100 -8.96 4.21 22.47
CA LEU A 100 -9.21 5.59 22.90
C LEU A 100 -7.94 6.45 22.88
N LYS A 101 -6.79 5.87 23.24
CA LYS A 101 -5.51 6.56 23.17
C LYS A 101 -5.15 6.88 21.72
N GLU A 102 -5.33 5.92 20.82
CA GLU A 102 -5.08 6.10 19.39
C GLU A 102 -6.00 7.15 18.78
N LEU A 103 -7.30 7.06 19.06
CA LEU A 103 -8.28 8.05 18.61
C LEU A 103 -7.90 9.46 19.07
N LYS A 104 -7.45 9.61 20.31
CA LYS A 104 -7.01 10.91 20.83
C LYS A 104 -5.79 11.45 20.08
N LEU A 105 -4.83 10.59 19.74
CA LEU A 105 -3.65 10.98 18.97
C LEU A 105 -4.04 11.45 17.56
N GLN A 106 -4.88 10.68 16.86
CA GLN A 106 -5.37 11.05 15.53
C GLN A 106 -6.15 12.37 15.55
N LEU A 107 -7.03 12.56 16.55
CA LEU A 107 -7.77 13.82 16.69
C LEU A 107 -6.85 15.01 16.98
N GLN A 108 -5.79 14.83 17.78
CA GLN A 108 -4.81 15.89 18.03
C GLN A 108 -4.04 16.25 16.76
N GLU A 109 -3.66 15.27 15.96
CA GLU A 109 -2.98 15.51 14.69
C GLU A 109 -3.87 16.31 13.73
N LEU A 110 -5.13 15.90 13.57
CA LEU A 110 -6.10 16.63 12.74
C LEU A 110 -6.38 18.05 13.25
N LEU A 111 -6.36 18.27 14.56
CA LEU A 111 -6.49 19.61 15.16
C LEU A 111 -5.27 20.47 14.86
N ASN A 112 -4.06 19.91 15.00
CA ASN A 112 -2.81 20.62 14.74
C ASN A 112 -2.66 21.01 13.27
N GLN A 113 -3.09 20.13 12.37
CA GLN A 113 -3.13 20.36 10.93
C GLN A 113 -4.27 21.32 10.51
N GLY A 114 -5.18 21.66 11.43
CA GLY A 114 -6.28 22.57 11.19
C GLY A 114 -7.45 21.97 10.41
N PHE A 115 -7.45 20.65 10.16
CA PHE A 115 -8.52 19.96 9.43
C PHE A 115 -9.85 19.95 10.17
N ILE A 116 -9.82 19.95 11.50
CA ILE A 116 -11.00 19.97 12.36
C ILE A 116 -10.91 21.08 13.40
N ARG A 117 -12.05 21.44 13.98
CA ARG A 117 -12.15 22.35 15.11
C ARG A 117 -13.21 21.87 16.10
N PRO A 118 -13.08 22.17 17.41
CA PRO A 118 -14.13 21.90 18.36
C PRO A 118 -15.46 22.55 17.91
N SER A 119 -16.56 21.83 18.09
CA SER A 119 -17.90 22.33 17.76
C SER A 119 -18.90 21.96 18.85
N VAL A 120 -19.98 22.73 18.94
CA VAL A 120 -21.13 22.50 19.85
C VAL A 120 -22.37 22.10 19.05
N SER A 121 -22.18 21.28 18.01
CA SER A 121 -23.24 20.89 17.10
C SER A 121 -24.29 20.01 17.80
N PRO A 122 -25.59 20.21 17.52
CA PRO A 122 -26.62 19.26 17.94
C PRO A 122 -26.55 17.93 17.15
N TRP A 123 -25.76 17.88 16.08
CA TRP A 123 -25.51 16.68 15.27
C TRP A 123 -24.25 15.95 15.73
N GLY A 124 -24.31 14.63 15.86
CA GLY A 124 -23.18 13.81 16.27
C GLY A 124 -23.18 12.44 15.59
N ALA A 125 -22.11 12.15 14.85
CA ALA A 125 -21.86 10.84 14.27
C ALA A 125 -20.97 9.99 15.19
N ARG A 126 -21.08 8.66 15.07
CA ARG A 126 -20.22 7.74 15.81
C ARG A 126 -18.87 7.61 15.11
N VAL A 127 -17.80 7.62 15.90
CA VAL A 127 -16.44 7.31 15.43
C VAL A 127 -16.16 5.83 15.67
N VAL A 128 -15.48 5.19 14.71
CA VAL A 128 -15.02 3.80 14.77
C VAL A 128 -13.52 3.81 14.48
N CYS A 129 -12.73 3.15 15.32
CA CYS A 129 -11.30 2.96 15.07
C CYS A 129 -11.10 1.69 14.25
N GLU A 130 -10.27 1.77 13.22
CA GLU A 130 -9.82 0.61 12.45
C GLU A 130 -8.34 0.34 12.76
N GLU A 131 -8.00 -0.93 12.99
CA GLU A 131 -6.62 -1.34 13.20
C GLU A 131 -5.92 -1.42 11.83
N GLU A 132 -4.92 -0.57 11.62
CA GLU A 132 -4.07 -0.63 10.44
C GLU A 132 -3.31 -1.98 10.42
N GLY A 133 -3.68 -2.86 9.48
CA GLY A 133 -3.00 -4.16 9.31
C GLY A 133 -3.90 -5.38 9.08
N ARG A 134 -5.22 -5.26 9.13
CA ARG A 134 -6.13 -6.33 8.68
C ARG A 134 -6.51 -6.16 7.22
N TYR A 135 -5.52 -6.27 6.33
CA TYR A 135 -5.80 -6.67 4.96
C TYR A 135 -6.31 -8.12 4.99
N THR A 136 -7.63 -8.33 5.11
CA THR A 136 -8.21 -9.58 4.62
C THR A 136 -8.31 -9.43 3.11
N PRO A 137 -7.46 -10.09 2.30
CA PRO A 137 -7.73 -10.15 0.88
C PRO A 137 -9.08 -10.84 0.72
N PHE A 138 -10.07 -10.13 0.19
CA PHE A 138 -11.26 -10.77 -0.35
C PHE A 138 -10.77 -11.71 -1.46
N LEU A 139 -10.66 -13.00 -1.14
CA LEU A 139 -10.43 -14.05 -2.12
C LEU A 139 -11.71 -14.17 -2.94
N TYR A 140 -11.64 -13.78 -4.21
CA TYR A 140 -12.54 -14.27 -5.25
C TYR A 140 -11.91 -15.46 -5.95
#